data_AF-A0A9D6RJC3-F1
#
_entry.id   AF-A0A9D6RJC3-F1
#
_cell.length_a   1.000
_cell.length_b   1.000
_cell.length_c   1.000
_cell.angle_alpha   90.00
_cell.angle_beta   90.00
_cell.angle_gamma   90.00
#
_symmetry.space_group_name_H-M   'P 1'
#
loop_
_entity.id
_entity.type
_entity.pdbx_description
1 polymer ?
#
loop_
_entity_poly.entity_id
_entity_poly.type
_entity_poly.pdbx_seq_one_letter_code
_entity_poly.pdbx_strand_id
1 'polypeptide(L)' 'MAGLIGATLVVNLPGSPRGAVENLSVVLPAFAHIVAKAGGDDSECATMPGRK' A
#
# COMPACT_ATOMS: atom_id res chain seq x y z
N MET A 1 2.85 9.95 3.56
CA MET A 1 2.04 9.37 4.66
C MET A 1 0.82 8.71 4.03
N ALA A 2 0.44 7.54 4.51
CA ALA A 2 -0.75 6.82 4.07
C ALA A 2 -1.35 6.05 5.25
N GLY A 3 -2.64 5.74 5.18
CA GLY A 3 -3.34 4.99 6.22
C GLY A 3 -4.75 4.58 5.80
N LEU A 4 -5.42 3.82 6.65
CA LEU A 4 -6.79 3.37 6.45
C LEU A 4 -7.76 4.14 7.37
N ILE A 5 -8.91 4.53 6.83
CA ILE A 5 -10.07 4.99 7.60
C ILE A 5 -11.20 4.01 7.30
N GLY A 6 -11.50 3.11 8.24
CA GLY A 6 -12.36 1.96 7.96
C GLY A 6 -11.79 1.13 6.80
N ALA A 7 -12.59 0.90 5.76
CA ALA A 7 -12.19 0.18 4.55
C ALA A 7 -11.61 1.08 3.44
N THR A 8 -11.30 2.34 3.74
CA THR A 8 -10.81 3.32 2.74
C THR A 8 -9.34 3.62 2.92
N LEU A 9 -8.54 3.44 1.85
CA LEU A 9 -7.14 3.87 1.80
C LEU A 9 -7.03 5.37 1.51
N VAL A 10 -6.35 6.09 2.39
CA VAL A 10 -6.02 7.51 2.24
C VAL A 10 -4.51 7.64 2.03
N VAL A 11 -4.12 8.31 0.94
CA VAL A 11 -2.70 8.50 0.56
C VAL A 11 -2.45 9.98 0.26
N ASN A 12 -1.44 10.54 0.91
CA ASN A 12 -0.99 11.90 0.60
C ASN A 12 -0.07 11.86 -0.63
N LEU A 13 -0.44 12.58 -1.68
CA LEU A 13 0.33 12.70 -2.91
C LEU A 13 0.88 14.13 -3.08
N PRO A 14 1.94 14.32 -3.89
CA PRO A 14 2.41 15.65 -4.27
C PRO A 14 1.34 16.47 -5.01
N GLY A 15 1.39 17.80 -4.89
CA GLY A 15 0.39 18.68 -5.52
C GLY A 15 0.49 18.79 -7.04
N SER A 16 1.59 18.36 -7.65
CA SER A 16 1.73 18.36 -9.12
C SER A 16 1.15 17.08 -9.73
N PRO A 17 0.46 17.15 -10.89
CA PRO A 17 -0.11 15.96 -11.53
C PRO A 17 0.93 14.88 -11.83
N ARG A 18 2.12 15.29 -12.30
CA ARG A 18 3.22 14.38 -12.58
C ARG A 18 3.70 13.65 -11.33
N GLY A 19 3.93 14.39 -10.23
CA GLY A 19 4.39 13.81 -8.98
C GLY A 19 3.36 12.85 -8.37
N ALA A 20 2.07 13.16 -8.50
CA ALA A 20 1.00 12.26 -8.06
C ALA A 20 1.01 10.94 -8.84
N VAL A 21 1.14 10.98 -10.17
CA VAL A 21 1.15 9.78 -11.01
C VAL A 21 2.39 8.92 -10.74
N GLU A 22 3.58 9.53 -10.70
CA GLU A 22 4.83 8.81 -10.44
C GLU A 22 4.81 8.16 -9.04
N ASN A 23 4.36 8.89 -8.02
CA ASN A 23 4.30 8.36 -6.65
C ASN A 23 3.25 7.25 -6.50
N LEU A 24 2.06 7.43 -7.08
CA LEU A 24 1.01 6.42 -7.03
C LEU A 24 1.43 5.13 -7.76
N SER A 25 2.12 5.25 -8.89
CA SER A 25 2.58 4.10 -9.70
C SER A 25 3.49 3.14 -8.91
N VAL A 26 4.23 3.64 -7.92
CA VAL A 26 5.07 2.81 -7.02
C VAL A 26 4.22 2.01 -6.03
N VAL A 27 3.07 2.55 -5.63
CA VAL A 27 2.16 1.92 -4.64
C VAL A 27 1.20 0.93 -5.29
N LEU A 28 0.81 1.15 -6.55
CA LEU A 28 -0.15 0.30 -7.27
C LEU A 28 0.16 -1.21 -7.25
N PRO A 29 1.42 -1.67 -7.40
CA PRO A 29 1.74 -3.10 -7.33
C PRO A 29 1.39 -3.74 -5.98
N ALA A 30 1.44 -2.96 -4.89
CA ALA A 30 1.08 -3.43 -3.55
C ALA A 30 -0.42 -3.30 -3.25
N PHE A 31 -1.22 -2.70 -4.14
CA PHE A 31 -2.62 -2.35 -3.86
C PHE A 31 -3.48 -3.58 -3.56
N ALA A 32 -3.28 -4.68 -4.29
CA ALA A 32 -4.00 -5.93 -4.03
C ALA A 32 -3.73 -6.46 -2.60
N HIS A 33 -2.47 -6.42 -2.15
CA HIS A 33 -2.09 -6.81 -0.80
C HIS A 33 -2.71 -5.87 0.26
N ILE A 34 -2.71 -4.55 0.00
CA ILE A 34 -3.33 -3.57 0.90
C ILE A 34 -4.83 -3.85 1.08
N VAL A 35 -5.55 -4.17 0.00
CA VAL A 35 -6.97 -4.51 0.05
C VAL A 35 -7.20 -5.80 0.85
N ALA A 36 -6.38 -6.83 0.63
CA ALA A 36 -6.47 -8.07 1.39
C ALA A 36 -6.24 -7.83 2.89
N LYS A 37 -5.20 -7.07 3.25
CA LYS A 37 -4.91 -6.66 4.63
C LYS A 37 -6.05 -5.88 5.26
N ALA A 38 -6.59 -4.89 4.56
CA ALA A 38 -7.74 -4.11 5.03
C ALA A 38 -9.00 -4.98 5.20
N GLY A 39 -9.12 -6.07 4.43
CA GLY A 39 -10.19 -7.06 4.52
C GLY A 39 -10.01 -8.11 5.63
N GLY A 40 -8.94 -8.04 6.44
CA GLY A 40 -8.69 -8.96 7.54
C GLY A 40 -7.74 -10.11 7.22
N ASP A 41 -6.93 -10.02 6.16
CA ASP A 41 -5.83 -10.97 5.96
C ASP A 41 -4.72 -10.77 7.01
N ASP A 42 -4.50 -11.75 7.87
CA ASP A 42 -3.47 -11.69 8.93
C ASP A 42 -2.09 -12.20 8.48
N SER A 43 -1.94 -12.62 7.21
CA SER A 43 -0.68 -13.13 6.66
C SER A 43 0.48 -12.12 6.75
N GLU A 44 1.68 -12.53 7.09
CA GLU A 44 2.84 -11.62 7.18
C GLU A 44 3.10 -10.87 5.86
N CYS A 45 3.33 -9.55 5.93
CA CYS A 45 3.61 -8.74 4.74
C CYS A 45 4.96 -9.09 4.08
N ALA A 46 5.88 -9.66 4.85
CA ALA A 46 7.18 -10.09 4.37
C ALA A 46 7.47 -11.51 4.87
N THR A 47 7.63 -12.44 3.93
CA THR A 47 8.23 -13.73 4.23
C THR A 47 9.75 -13.58 4.17
N MET A 48 10.43 -13.60 5.30
CA MET A 48 11.90 -13.70 5.28
C MET A 48 12.27 -15.07 4.69
N PRO A 49 13.11 -15.14 3.65
CA PRO A 49 13.74 -16.40 3.29
C PRO A 49 14.59 -16.83 4.49
N GLY A 50 14.35 -18.04 5.00
CA GLY A 50 14.88 -18.49 6.28
C GLY A 50 16.37 -18.19 6.47
N ARG A 51 16.71 -17.55 7.59
CA ARG A 51 18.10 -17.52 8.08
C ARG A 51 18.59 -18.96 8.18
N LYS A 52 19.61 -19.32 7.41
CA LYS A 52 20.48 -20.42 7.79
C LYS A 52 21.44 -19.94 8.87
#